data_AF-A0A4Q0VPB8-F1
#
_entry.id   AF-A0A4Q0VPB8-F1
#
_cell.length_a   1.000
_cell.length_b   1.000
_cell.length_c   1.000
_cell.angle_alpha   90.00
_cell.angle_beta   90.00
_cell.angle_gamma   90.00
#
_symmetry.space_group_name_H-M   'P 1'
#
loop_
_entity.id
_entity.type
_entity.pdbx_description
1 polymer ?
#
loop_
_entity_poly.entity_id
_entity_poly.type
_entity_poly.pdbx_seq_one_letter_code
_entity_poly.pdbx_strand_id
1 'polypeptide(L)'
;MFITKEELKIKYNNQFKLVKEFVNDWDPIGLLPAAPDDEYEFEIARIVTLLRQAKSPEALATGIASIFTKAFGQDFGKEDCLQVAKKIMGETTISDRKR
;
A
#
# COMPACT_ATOMS: atom_id res chain seq x y z
N MET A 1 -15.02 -8.03 -20.99
CA MET A 1 -14.60 -9.14 -20.10
C MET A 1 -15.04 -8.79 -18.69
N PHE A 2 -15.94 -9.58 -18.09
CA PHE A 2 -16.38 -9.37 -16.70
C PHE A 2 -15.47 -10.17 -15.78
N ILE A 3 -14.92 -9.53 -14.75
CA ILE A 3 -14.13 -10.21 -13.71
C ILE A 3 -15.11 -10.88 -12.74
N THR A 4 -14.88 -12.14 -12.43
CA THR A 4 -15.70 -12.88 -11.45
C THR A 4 -15.43 -12.41 -10.02
N LYS A 5 -16.36 -12.71 -9.10
CA LYS A 5 -16.15 -12.41 -7.67
C LYS A 5 -14.88 -13.04 -7.12
N GLU A 6 -14.53 -14.24 -7.57
CA GLU A 6 -13.33 -14.91 -7.09
C GLU A 6 -12.03 -14.36 -7.67
N GLU A 7 -12.02 -13.99 -8.95
CA GLU A 7 -10.88 -13.28 -9.51
C GLU A 7 -10.67 -11.92 -8.82
N LEU A 8 -11.75 -11.24 -8.42
CA LEU A 8 -11.66 -10.01 -7.65
C LEU A 8 -11.06 -10.25 -6.26
N LYS A 9 -11.51 -11.28 -5.55
CA LYS A 9 -10.98 -11.66 -4.24
C LYS A 9 -9.49 -12.02 -4.31
N ILE A 10 -9.09 -12.79 -5.31
CA ILE A 10 -7.67 -13.14 -5.55
C ILE A 10 -6.86 -11.88 -5.82
N LYS A 11 -7.35 -10.99 -6.70
CA LYS A 11 -6.67 -9.73 -7.00
C LYS A 11 -6.46 -8.87 -5.75
N TYR A 12 -7.49 -8.70 -4.93
CA TYR A 12 -7.38 -7.96 -3.67
C TYR A 12 -6.41 -8.61 -2.69
N ASN A 13 -6.49 -9.92 -2.50
CA ASN A 13 -5.58 -10.62 -1.59
C ASN A 13 -4.11 -10.48 -2.03
N ASN A 14 -3.84 -10.52 -3.33
CA ASN A 14 -2.48 -10.34 -3.87
C ASN A 14 -1.99 -8.90 -3.68
N GLN A 15 -2.85 -7.90 -3.97
CA GLN A 15 -2.52 -6.50 -3.71
C GLN A 15 -2.28 -6.24 -2.22
N PHE A 16 -3.09 -6.83 -1.35
CA PHE A 16 -2.93 -6.70 0.09
C PHE A 16 -1.59 -7.25 0.57
N LYS A 17 -1.23 -8.47 0.16
CA LYS A 17 0.06 -9.08 0.51
C LYS A 17 1.25 -8.23 0.04
N LEU A 18 1.19 -7.75 -1.20
CA LEU A 18 2.22 -6.90 -1.78
C LEU A 18 2.40 -5.58 -1.02
N VAL A 19 1.28 -4.89 -0.72
CA VAL A 19 1.33 -3.64 0.04
C VAL A 19 1.82 -3.91 1.45
N LYS A 20 1.40 -5.00 2.09
CA LYS A 20 1.86 -5.41 3.42
C LYS A 20 3.37 -5.60 3.47
N GLU A 21 3.95 -6.31 2.51
CA GLU A 21 5.40 -6.52 2.43
C GLU A 21 6.14 -5.18 2.40
N PHE A 22 5.78 -4.27 1.48
CA PHE A 22 6.47 -2.99 1.37
C PHE A 22 6.24 -2.04 2.55
N VAL A 23 5.08 -2.09 3.20
CA VAL A 23 4.79 -1.27 4.38
C VAL A 23 5.53 -1.82 5.61
N ASN A 24 5.53 -3.13 5.82
CA ASN A 24 6.26 -3.75 6.93
C ASN A 24 7.77 -3.56 6.77
N ASP A 25 8.31 -3.62 5.55
CA ASP A 25 9.71 -3.31 5.27
C ASP A 25 10.06 -1.83 5.46
N TRP A 26 9.11 -0.93 5.17
CA TRP A 26 9.29 0.49 5.40
C TRP A 26 9.25 0.84 6.89
N ASP A 27 8.43 0.13 7.66
CA ASP A 27 8.24 0.25 9.11
C ASP A 27 8.26 1.70 9.59
N PRO A 28 7.28 2.53 9.19
CA PRO A 28 7.34 3.98 9.31
C PRO A 28 7.53 4.52 10.72
N ILE A 29 7.24 3.71 11.74
CA ILE A 29 7.35 4.08 13.15
C ILE A 29 8.21 3.11 13.97
N GLY A 30 8.91 2.17 13.32
CA GLY A 30 9.88 1.30 13.98
C GLY A 30 9.28 0.30 14.96
N LEU A 31 8.08 -0.22 14.70
CA LEU A 31 7.41 -1.16 15.61
C LEU A 31 7.79 -2.62 15.35
N LEU A 32 8.26 -2.97 14.17
CA LEU A 32 8.54 -4.34 13.81
C LEU A 32 10.01 -4.71 14.11
N PRO A 33 10.29 -5.91 14.65
CA PRO A 33 9.37 -7.04 14.89
C PRO A 33 8.81 -7.10 16.33
N ALA A 34 8.89 -6.01 17.11
CA ALA A 34 8.42 -6.01 18.50
C ALA A 34 6.89 -6.05 18.62
N ALA A 35 6.19 -5.50 17.63
CA ALA A 35 4.74 -5.58 17.47
C ALA A 35 4.32 -6.79 16.59
N PRO A 36 3.05 -7.21 16.65
CA PRO A 36 2.49 -8.23 15.76
C PRO A 36 2.62 -7.89 14.26
N ASP A 37 2.67 -8.92 13.41
CA ASP A 37 2.79 -8.78 11.95
C ASP A 37 1.62 -8.02 11.28
N ASP A 38 0.49 -7.86 11.97
CA ASP A 38 -0.72 -7.17 11.53
C ASP A 38 -0.81 -5.72 12.06
N GLU A 39 0.25 -5.16 12.63
CA GLU A 39 0.29 -3.79 13.17
C GLU A 39 -0.27 -2.73 12.20
N TYR A 40 0.06 -2.82 10.91
CA TYR A 40 -0.35 -1.85 9.88
C TYR A 40 -1.57 -2.30 9.06
N GLU A 41 -2.33 -3.31 9.50
CA GLU A 41 -3.38 -3.96 8.68
C GLU A 41 -4.43 -2.96 8.16
N PHE A 42 -4.86 -2.03 9.01
CA PHE A 42 -5.86 -1.01 8.66
C PHE A 42 -5.32 -0.02 7.63
N GLU A 43 -4.09 0.44 7.77
CA GLU A 43 -3.42 1.35 6.85
C GLU A 43 -3.24 0.65 5.50
N ILE A 44 -2.75 -0.59 5.49
CA ILE A 44 -2.56 -1.41 4.30
C ILE A 44 -3.88 -1.56 3.53
N ALA A 45 -4.99 -1.89 4.20
CA ALA A 45 -6.29 -2.01 3.56
C ALA A 45 -6.73 -0.71 2.85
N ARG A 46 -6.44 0.44 3.47
CA ARG A 46 -6.74 1.76 2.89
C ARG A 46 -5.85 2.07 1.69
N ILE A 47 -4.56 1.71 1.75
CA ILE A 47 -3.62 1.88 0.63
C ILE A 47 -4.03 1.01 -0.57
N VAL A 48 -4.44 -0.24 -0.35
CA VAL A 48 -4.97 -1.11 -1.42
C VAL A 48 -6.18 -0.49 -2.11
N THR A 49 -7.07 0.14 -1.34
CA THR A 49 -8.24 0.84 -1.88
C THR A 49 -7.82 2.08 -2.69
N LEU A 50 -6.86 2.84 -2.18
CA LEU A 50 -6.31 4.05 -2.83
C LEU A 50 -5.56 3.73 -4.12
N LEU A 51 -4.82 2.62 -4.15
CA LEU A 51 -4.02 2.18 -5.30
C LEU A 51 -4.84 2.07 -6.59
N ARG A 52 -6.13 1.73 -6.48
CA ARG A 52 -7.05 1.65 -7.62
C ARG A 52 -7.40 3.01 -8.23
N GLN A 53 -7.17 4.09 -7.49
CA GLN A 53 -7.54 5.46 -7.86
C GLN A 53 -6.29 6.31 -8.16
N ALA A 54 -5.16 5.98 -7.56
CA ALA A 54 -3.90 6.69 -7.73
C ALA A 54 -3.37 6.50 -9.17
N LYS A 55 -3.10 7.63 -9.84
CA LYS A 55 -2.62 7.65 -11.23
C LYS A 55 -1.11 7.81 -11.36
N SER A 56 -0.41 8.07 -10.25
CA SER A 56 1.04 8.20 -10.22
C SER A 56 1.59 7.87 -8.83
N PRO A 57 2.89 7.54 -8.72
CA PRO A 57 3.53 7.30 -7.43
C PRO A 57 3.41 8.49 -6.48
N GLU A 58 3.43 9.72 -6.99
CA GLU A 58 3.26 10.94 -6.20
C GLU A 58 1.84 11.06 -5.63
N ALA A 59 0.82 10.72 -6.41
CA ALA A 59 -0.56 10.70 -5.94
C ALA A 59 -0.76 9.63 -4.87
N LEU A 60 -0.15 8.46 -5.05
CA LEU A 60 -0.17 7.41 -4.03
C LEU A 60 0.57 7.83 -2.76
N ALA A 61 1.76 8.43 -2.89
CA ALA A 61 2.57 8.90 -1.77
C ALA A 61 1.84 9.93 -0.91
N THR A 62 1.17 10.91 -1.53
CA THR A 62 0.34 11.89 -0.80
C THR A 62 -0.79 11.21 -0.02
N GLY A 63 -1.42 10.18 -0.58
CA GLY A 63 -2.47 9.46 0.12
C GLY A 63 -1.95 8.55 1.23
N ILE A 64 -0.79 7.89 1.04
CA ILE A 64 -0.08 7.14 2.10
C ILE A 64 0.24 8.08 3.26
N ALA A 65 0.87 9.22 2.98
CA ALA A 65 1.14 10.27 3.96
C ALA A 65 -0.12 10.65 4.75
N SER A 66 -1.24 10.94 4.06
CA SER A 66 -2.50 11.25 4.75
C SER A 66 -3.04 10.11 5.60
N ILE A 67 -2.87 8.85 5.18
CA ILE A 67 -3.31 7.67 5.94
C ILE A 67 -2.52 7.57 7.25
N PHE A 68 -1.18 7.60 7.17
CA PHE A 68 -0.30 7.46 8.32
C PHE A 68 -0.34 8.67 9.26
N THR A 69 -0.42 9.89 8.72
CA THR A 69 -0.59 11.09 9.56
C THR A 69 -1.87 11.04 10.38
N LYS A 70 -2.96 10.52 9.81
CA LYS A 70 -4.23 10.35 10.53
C LYS A 70 -4.18 9.22 11.56
N ALA A 71 -3.48 8.12 11.26
CA ALA A 71 -3.39 6.98 12.15
C ALA A 71 -2.54 7.28 13.39
N PHE A 72 -1.40 7.96 13.21
CA PHE A 72 -0.38 8.11 14.25
C PHE A 72 -0.26 9.53 14.81
N GLY A 73 -0.99 10.51 14.27
CA GLY A 73 -0.97 11.90 14.74
C GLY A 73 0.37 12.62 14.55
N GLN A 74 1.30 12.03 13.80
CA GLN A 74 2.59 12.61 13.42
C GLN A 74 2.57 12.99 11.94
N ASP A 75 3.31 14.01 11.55
CA ASP A 75 3.32 14.45 10.15
C ASP A 75 4.23 13.55 9.30
N PHE A 76 3.63 12.80 8.37
CA PHE A 76 4.34 12.10 7.30
C PHE A 76 4.33 12.94 6.04
N GLY A 77 5.52 13.28 5.53
CA GLY A 77 5.67 13.99 4.28
C GLY A 77 5.43 13.09 3.07
N LYS A 78 4.94 13.69 1.98
CA LYS A 78 4.88 13.00 0.67
C LYS A 78 6.24 12.41 0.29
N GLU A 79 7.33 13.14 0.55
CA GLU A 79 8.68 12.71 0.18
C GLU A 79 9.12 11.46 0.97
N ASP A 80 8.72 11.34 2.24
CA ASP A 80 8.96 10.16 3.07
C ASP A 80 8.23 8.93 2.51
N CYS A 81 7.01 9.15 1.99
CA CYS A 81 6.18 8.09 1.43
C CYS A 81 6.47 7.77 -0.05
N LEU A 82 7.28 8.58 -0.74
CA LEU A 82 7.46 8.44 -2.19
C LEU A 82 8.18 7.14 -2.56
N GLN A 83 9.14 6.70 -1.75
CA GLN A 83 9.88 5.47 -2.02
C GLN A 83 8.97 4.24 -1.92
N VAL A 84 8.18 4.12 -0.84
CA VAL A 84 7.23 3.01 -0.67
C VAL A 84 6.14 3.03 -1.74
N ALA A 85 5.64 4.22 -2.11
CA ALA A 85 4.66 4.37 -3.19
C ALA A 85 5.20 3.89 -4.56
N LYS A 86 6.46 4.22 -4.88
CA LYS A 86 7.13 3.76 -6.10
C LYS A 86 7.27 2.23 -6.14
N LYS A 87 7.64 1.60 -5.01
CA LYS A 87 7.74 0.13 -4.92
C LYS A 87 6.38 -0.53 -5.18
N ILE A 88 5.33 -0.06 -4.51
CA ILE A 88 3.96 -0.59 -4.68
C ILE A 88 3.48 -0.43 -6.13
N MET A 89 3.63 0.75 -6.74
CA MET A 89 3.15 0.97 -8.11
C MET A 89 4.02 0.29 -9.17
N GLY A 90 5.32 0.15 -8.94
CA GLY A 90 6.23 -0.56 -9.83
C GLY A 90 5.84 -2.03 -10.01
N GLU A 91 5.63 -2.73 -8.90
CA GLU A 91 5.34 -4.18 -8.93
C GLU A 91 3.91 -4.48 -9.43
N THR A 92 2.96 -3.57 -9.18
CA THR A 92 1.60 -3.69 -9.70
C THR A 92 1.52 -3.48 -11.21
N THR A 93 2.36 -2.61 -11.79
CA THR A 93 2.43 -2.37 -13.24
C THR A 93 3.06 -3.54 -14.01
N ILE A 94 3.98 -4.29 -13.39
CA ILE A 94 4.62 -5.47 -14.01
C ILE A 94 3.62 -6.63 -14.11
N SER A 95 2.76 -6.80 -13.10
CA SER A 95 1.75 -7.85 -13.08
C SER A 95 0.67 -7.68 -14.15
N ASP A 96 0.34 -6.44 -14.54
CA ASP A 96 -0.66 -6.15 -15.58
C ASP A 96 -0.12 -6.28 -17.02
N ARG A 97 1.21 -6.39 -17.23
CA ARG A 97 1.84 -6.55 -18.56
C ARG A 97 2.08 -8.01 -18.98
N LYS A 98 1.87 -8.98 -18.09
CA LYS A 98 2.05 -10.42 -18.37
C LYS A 98 0.76 -11.12 -18.84
N ARG A 99 -0.26 -10.37 -19.26
CA ARG A 99 -1.55 -10.89 -19.71
C ARG A 99 -1.79 -10.60 -21.20
#